data_AF-A0A512BKY4-F1
#
_entry.id   AF-A0A512BKY4-F1
#
_cell.length_a   1.000
_cell.length_b   1.000
_cell.length_c   1.000
_cell.angle_alpha   90.00
_cell.angle_beta   90.00
_cell.angle_gamma   90.00
#
_symmetry.space_group_name_H-M   'P 1'
#
loop_
_entity.id
_entity.type
_entity.pdbx_description
1 polymer ?
#
loop_
_entity_poly.entity_id
_entity_poly.type
_entity_poly.pdbx_seq_one_letter_code
_entity_poly.pdbx_strand_id
1 'polypeptide(L)'
;MAIKAEDIFESVRRGYDDLELADSRQILDYFANVEDEFRMGHVSNIKGILFERLYVNNLADQGIAASVFEATNHPLVDISVDQGSGLMLEMQLKATDSPGYVLSSMSENPDIPFVVTSEVADGISHAHLIDSDISNEALEHAVTETLFTDYVNPFSALSVLRWIVGIPF
;
A
#
# COMPACT_ATOMS: atom_id res chain seq x y z
N MET A 1 4.53 14.22 0.62
CA MET A 1 4.57 13.50 1.91
C MET A 1 5.68 12.45 1.87
N ALA A 2 6.35 12.14 3.00
CA ALA A 2 7.32 11.05 3.06
C ALA A 2 6.65 9.78 3.63
N ILE A 3 6.63 8.69 2.86
CA ILE A 3 6.12 7.39 3.30
C ILE A 3 7.17 6.76 4.22
N LYS A 4 6.77 6.38 5.44
CA LYS A 4 7.69 5.78 6.44
C LYS A 4 7.57 4.26 6.40
N ALA A 5 8.66 3.56 6.76
CA ALA A 5 8.66 2.10 6.87
C ALA A 5 7.53 1.57 7.77
N GLU A 6 7.20 2.28 8.86
CA GLU A 6 6.10 1.89 9.74
C GLU A 6 4.73 1.90 9.03
N ASP A 7 4.50 2.81 8.07
CA ASP A 7 3.26 2.84 7.30
C ASP A 7 3.11 1.55 6.46
N ILE A 8 4.23 1.01 5.97
CA ILE A 8 4.26 -0.26 5.23
C ILE A 8 3.98 -1.44 6.18
N PHE A 9 4.67 -1.51 7.33
CA PHE A 9 4.46 -2.61 8.29
C PHE A 9 3.02 -2.64 8.81
N GLU A 10 2.45 -1.49 9.10
CA GLU A 10 1.05 -1.34 9.48
C GLU A 10 0.08 -1.78 8.37
N SER A 11 0.41 -1.51 7.11
CA SER A 11 -0.39 -1.97 5.96
C SER A 11 -0.31 -3.49 5.80
N VAL A 12 0.85 -4.10 6.09
CA VAL A 12 0.99 -5.56 6.17
C VAL A 12 0.14 -6.14 7.29
N ARG A 13 0.21 -5.60 8.51
CA ARG A 13 -0.59 -6.12 9.63
C ARG A 13 -2.09 -6.10 9.33
N ARG A 14 -2.56 -5.08 8.62
CA ARG A 14 -3.97 -4.96 8.20
C ARG A 14 -4.34 -5.90 7.05
N GLY A 15 -3.40 -6.23 6.16
CA GLY A 15 -3.67 -7.01 4.96
C GLY A 15 -3.47 -8.52 5.08
N TYR A 16 -2.88 -8.99 6.17
CA TYR A 16 -2.48 -10.38 6.36
C TYR A 16 -2.83 -10.81 7.79
N ASP A 17 -3.91 -11.59 7.94
CA ASP A 17 -4.40 -12.08 9.24
C ASP A 17 -3.29 -12.76 10.06
N ASP A 18 -2.45 -13.57 9.39
CA ASP A 18 -1.33 -14.29 10.03
C ASP A 18 -0.21 -13.36 10.52
N LEU A 19 -0.17 -12.11 10.05
CA LEU A 19 0.84 -11.11 10.40
C LEU A 19 0.27 -9.94 11.23
N GLU A 20 -1.01 -9.98 11.63
CA GLU A 20 -1.66 -8.88 12.37
C GLU A 20 -0.88 -8.46 13.62
N LEU A 21 -0.34 -9.45 14.35
CA LEU A 21 0.43 -9.24 15.58
C LEU A 21 1.95 -9.35 15.38
N ALA A 22 2.40 -9.45 14.13
CA ALA A 22 3.82 -9.62 13.81
C ALA A 22 4.58 -8.30 14.02
N ASP A 23 5.77 -8.40 14.61
CA ASP A 23 6.72 -7.29 14.62
C ASP A 23 7.35 -7.11 13.22
N SER A 24 8.02 -5.97 13.01
CA SER A 24 8.63 -5.64 11.73
C SER A 24 9.64 -6.68 11.26
N ARG A 25 10.35 -7.36 12.17
CA ARG A 25 11.33 -8.39 11.81
C ARG A 25 10.63 -9.66 11.31
N GLN A 26 9.57 -10.09 11.99
CA GLN A 26 8.77 -11.23 11.55
C GLN A 26 8.14 -10.98 10.17
N ILE A 27 7.69 -9.75 9.91
CA ILE A 27 7.18 -9.34 8.60
C ILE A 27 8.29 -9.42 7.53
N LEU A 28 9.48 -8.90 7.80
CA LEU A 28 10.61 -8.98 6.87
C LEU A 28 11.02 -10.43 6.60
N ASP A 29 11.09 -11.25 7.65
CA ASP A 29 11.42 -12.67 7.54
C ASP A 29 10.37 -13.42 6.68
N TYR A 30 9.08 -13.07 6.78
CA TYR A 30 8.04 -13.59 5.90
C TYR A 30 8.29 -13.23 4.43
N PHE A 31 8.48 -11.93 4.13
CA PHE A 31 8.64 -11.46 2.74
C PHE A 31 9.98 -11.85 2.10
N ALA A 32 11.01 -12.12 2.89
CA ALA A 32 12.28 -12.68 2.41
C ALA A 32 12.14 -14.10 1.83
N ASN A 33 11.08 -14.83 2.20
CA ASN A 33 10.81 -16.19 1.72
C ASN A 33 9.71 -16.24 0.64
N VAL A 34 9.15 -15.10 0.25
CA VAL A 34 8.17 -15.02 -0.84
C VAL A 34 8.87 -15.23 -2.18
N GLU A 35 8.39 -16.19 -2.97
CA GLU A 35 8.94 -16.46 -4.30
C GLU A 35 8.71 -15.29 -5.26
N ASP A 36 9.67 -15.05 -6.16
CA ASP A 36 9.67 -13.91 -7.08
C ASP A 36 8.37 -13.76 -7.89
N GLU A 37 7.75 -14.87 -8.28
CA GLU A 37 6.49 -14.87 -9.04
C GLU A 37 5.29 -14.32 -8.25
N PHE A 38 5.32 -14.36 -6.92
CA PHE A 38 4.24 -13.84 -6.07
C PHE A 38 4.49 -12.40 -5.58
N ARG A 39 5.73 -11.89 -5.67
CA ARG A 39 6.11 -10.58 -5.12
C ARG A 39 5.23 -9.45 -5.64
N MET A 40 4.97 -9.40 -6.95
CA MET A 40 4.13 -8.36 -7.55
C MET A 40 2.70 -8.36 -6.99
N GLY A 41 2.14 -9.54 -6.69
CA GLY A 41 0.82 -9.66 -6.07
C GLY A 41 0.81 -9.08 -4.66
N HIS A 42 1.82 -9.41 -3.85
CA HIS A 42 1.99 -8.84 -2.52
C HIS A 42 2.20 -7.33 -2.54
N VAL A 43 3.04 -6.82 -3.45
CA VAL A 43 3.27 -5.38 -3.64
C VAL A 43 1.96 -4.68 -3.95
N SER A 44 1.17 -5.21 -4.90
CA SER A 44 -0.11 -4.62 -5.31
C SER A 44 -1.13 -4.59 -4.17
N ASN A 45 -1.24 -5.66 -3.39
CA ASN A 45 -2.13 -5.73 -2.23
C ASN A 45 -1.75 -4.67 -1.17
N ILE A 46 -0.47 -4.62 -0.80
CA ILE A 46 0.03 -3.70 0.23
C ILE A 46 -0.07 -2.25 -0.23
N LYS A 47 0.19 -1.96 -1.52
CA LYS A 47 -0.01 -0.63 -2.10
C LYS A 47 -1.43 -0.13 -1.92
N GLY A 48 -2.45 -0.97 -2.15
CA GLY A 48 -3.86 -0.60 -1.96
C GLY A 48 -4.15 -0.16 -0.52
N ILE A 49 -3.78 -1.00 0.44
CA ILE A 49 -3.99 -0.73 1.87
C ILE A 49 -3.22 0.51 2.33
N LEU A 50 -1.97 0.64 1.89
CA LEU A 50 -1.13 1.80 2.19
C LEU A 50 -1.75 3.08 1.63
N PHE A 51 -2.24 3.05 0.40
CA PHE A 51 -2.86 4.19 -0.27
C PHE A 51 -4.10 4.70 0.48
N GLU A 52 -4.96 3.79 0.95
CA GLU A 52 -6.12 4.14 1.77
C GLU A 52 -5.74 4.89 3.04
N ARG A 53 -4.77 4.36 3.78
CA ARG A 53 -4.29 4.97 5.03
C ARG A 53 -3.63 6.33 4.78
N LEU A 54 -2.77 6.42 3.77
CA LEU A 54 -2.08 7.66 3.43
C LEU A 54 -3.07 8.76 3.02
N TYR A 55 -4.10 8.43 2.25
CA TYR A 55 -5.10 9.41 1.86
C TYR A 55 -5.96 9.87 3.05
N VAL A 56 -6.37 8.95 3.93
CA VAL A 56 -7.07 9.33 5.18
C VAL A 56 -6.20 10.22 6.07
N ASN A 57 -4.91 9.93 6.18
CA ASN A 57 -3.97 10.79 6.91
C ASN A 57 -3.84 12.17 6.28
N ASN A 58 -3.75 12.26 4.94
CA ASN A 58 -3.73 13.53 4.23
C ASN A 58 -5.00 14.36 4.47
N LEU A 59 -6.17 13.72 4.55
CA LEU A 59 -7.43 14.37 4.90
C LEU A 59 -7.41 14.85 6.36
N ALA A 60 -6.92 14.02 7.29
CA ALA A 60 -6.81 14.38 8.69
C ALA A 60 -5.87 15.57 8.93
N ASP A 61 -4.75 15.64 8.20
CA ASP A 61 -3.82 16.78 8.21
C ASP A 61 -4.48 18.08 7.70
N GLN A 62 -5.52 17.96 6.89
CA GLN A 62 -6.37 19.08 6.42
C GLN A 62 -7.55 19.36 7.36
N GLY A 63 -7.67 18.65 8.47
CA GLY A 63 -8.79 18.77 9.41
C GLY A 63 -10.10 18.13 8.93
N ILE A 64 -10.03 17.27 7.91
CA ILE A 64 -11.17 16.53 7.38
C ILE A 64 -11.21 15.17 8.07
N ALA A 65 -12.34 14.87 8.73
CA ALA A 65 -12.53 13.57 9.39
C ALA A 65 -12.86 12.49 8.36
N ALA A 66 -12.04 11.45 8.32
CA ALA A 66 -12.23 10.29 7.44
C ALA A 66 -11.76 9.01 8.14
N SER A 67 -12.28 7.87 7.68
CA SER A 67 -11.89 6.55 8.20
C SER A 67 -11.89 5.50 7.09
N VAL A 68 -10.90 4.61 7.13
CA VAL A 68 -10.91 3.37 6.33
C VAL A 68 -11.91 2.38 6.95
N PHE A 69 -12.66 1.64 6.15
CA PHE A 69 -13.58 0.62 6.67
C PHE A 69 -12.82 -0.56 7.28
N GLU A 70 -13.19 -0.97 8.50
CA GLU A 70 -12.49 -2.04 9.27
C GLU A 70 -12.65 -3.43 8.64
N ALA A 71 -13.78 -3.70 7.98
CA ALA A 71 -13.95 -4.93 7.23
C ALA A 71 -13.38 -4.73 5.81
N THR A 72 -12.37 -5.51 5.45
CA THR A 72 -11.81 -5.62 4.08
C THR A 72 -12.82 -6.17 3.05
N ASN A 73 -14.05 -6.50 3.48
CA ASN A 73 -15.17 -6.98 2.67
C ASN A 73 -16.32 -5.96 2.54
N HIS A 74 -16.07 -4.65 2.65
CA HIS A 74 -17.03 -3.66 2.15
C HIS A 74 -16.98 -3.67 0.62
N PRO A 75 -18.06 -4.08 -0.08
CA PRO A 75 -17.94 -4.63 -1.43
C PRO A 75 -17.56 -3.61 -2.51
N LEU A 76 -17.58 -2.30 -2.22
CA LEU A 76 -17.48 -1.25 -3.23
C LEU A 76 -16.69 0.01 -2.81
N VAL A 77 -16.56 0.29 -1.51
CA VAL A 77 -16.02 1.56 -1.00
C VAL A 77 -14.93 1.28 0.04
N ASP A 78 -13.88 2.08 0.01
CA ASP A 78 -12.67 1.85 0.80
C ASP A 78 -12.60 2.80 2.01
N ILE A 79 -13.11 4.03 1.86
CA ILE A 79 -13.13 5.02 2.94
C ILE A 79 -14.47 5.75 3.05
N SER A 80 -14.70 6.33 4.22
CA SER A 80 -15.83 7.22 4.50
C SER A 80 -15.30 8.57 5.00
N VAL A 81 -15.82 9.67 4.44
CA VAL A 81 -15.43 11.04 4.79
C VAL A 81 -16.64 11.78 5.36
N ASP A 82 -16.48 12.38 6.54
CA ASP A 82 -17.51 13.22 7.15
C ASP A 82 -17.61 14.57 6.41
N GLN A 83 -18.78 14.83 5.81
CA GLN A 83 -19.09 16.08 5.11
C GLN A 83 -19.72 17.14 6.05
N GLY A 84 -19.83 16.82 7.35
CA GLY A 84 -20.58 17.58 8.32
C GLY A 84 -22.08 17.26 8.28
N SER A 85 -22.80 17.74 9.29
CA SER A 85 -24.26 17.52 9.45
C SER A 85 -24.70 16.04 9.52
N GLY A 86 -23.76 15.13 9.79
CA GLY A 86 -24.02 13.68 9.84
C GLY A 86 -24.08 13.02 8.47
N LEU A 87 -23.67 13.69 7.40
CA LEU A 87 -23.56 13.12 6.06
C LEU A 87 -22.18 12.50 5.85
N MET A 88 -22.15 11.23 5.44
CA MET A 88 -20.92 10.53 5.07
C MET A 88 -20.82 10.42 3.55
N LEU A 89 -19.64 10.77 3.00
CA LEU A 89 -19.29 10.52 1.61
C LEU A 89 -18.42 9.26 1.55
N GLU A 90 -18.94 8.22 0.92
CA GLU A 90 -18.19 6.98 0.69
C GLU A 90 -17.44 7.08 -0.64
N MET A 91 -16.18 6.66 -0.66
CA MET A 91 -15.31 6.77 -1.82
C MET A 91 -14.53 5.49 -2.06
N GLN A 92 -14.24 5.20 -3.32
CA GLN A 92 -13.39 4.10 -3.74
C GLN A 92 -12.00 4.62 -4.08
N LEU A 93 -10.96 3.89 -3.71
CA LEU A 93 -9.56 4.22 -3.87
C LEU A 93 -8.88 3.22 -4.81
N LYS A 94 -8.06 3.71 -5.75
CA LYS A 94 -7.30 2.87 -6.67
C LYS A 94 -5.83 3.29 -6.75
N ALA A 95 -4.97 2.46 -6.19
CA ALA A 95 -3.51 2.59 -6.24
C ALA A 95 -2.92 1.95 -7.51
N THR A 96 -3.16 2.54 -8.67
CA THR A 96 -2.68 2.06 -9.96
C THR A 96 -2.29 3.21 -10.87
N ASP A 97 -1.40 2.97 -11.83
CA ASP A 97 -1.09 3.86 -12.95
C ASP A 97 -1.89 3.52 -14.23
N SER A 98 -2.95 2.70 -14.12
CA SER A 98 -3.75 2.23 -15.27
C SER A 98 -5.08 2.99 -15.41
N PRO A 99 -5.15 3.99 -16.31
CA PRO A 99 -6.39 4.65 -16.70
C PRO A 99 -7.53 3.69 -17.07
N GLY A 100 -7.21 2.65 -17.85
CA GLY A 100 -8.21 1.70 -18.33
C GLY A 100 -8.84 0.87 -17.22
N TYR A 101 -8.05 0.47 -16.22
CA TYR A 101 -8.57 -0.26 -15.06
C TYR A 101 -9.52 0.62 -14.24
N VAL A 102 -9.13 1.87 -13.97
CA VAL A 102 -9.98 2.82 -13.25
C VAL A 102 -11.29 3.10 -14.00
N LEU A 103 -11.23 3.41 -15.29
CA LEU A 103 -12.44 3.66 -16.09
C LEU A 103 -13.40 2.45 -16.15
N SER A 104 -12.84 1.23 -16.17
CA SER A 104 -13.65 0.01 -16.09
C SER A 104 -14.37 -0.08 -14.74
N SER A 105 -13.67 0.12 -13.63
CA SER A 105 -14.26 0.12 -12.29
C SER A 105 -15.30 1.23 -12.10
N MET A 106 -15.07 2.41 -12.66
CA MET A 106 -16.03 3.53 -12.63
C MET A 106 -17.29 3.22 -13.44
N SER A 107 -17.16 2.48 -14.55
CA SER A 107 -18.32 2.07 -15.35
C SER A 107 -19.22 1.07 -14.60
N GLU A 108 -18.63 0.28 -13.71
CA GLU A 108 -19.36 -0.64 -12.83
C GLU A 108 -20.00 0.10 -11.64
N ASN A 109 -19.42 1.22 -11.21
CA ASN A 109 -19.83 2.00 -10.04
C ASN A 109 -19.90 3.51 -10.33
N PRO A 110 -20.82 3.97 -11.21
CA PRO A 110 -20.82 5.34 -11.72
C PRO A 110 -21.17 6.40 -10.67
N ASP A 111 -21.84 6.02 -9.59
CA ASP A 111 -22.32 6.92 -8.54
C ASP A 111 -21.31 7.10 -7.39
N ILE A 112 -20.20 6.36 -7.41
CA ILE A 112 -19.17 6.39 -6.35
C ILE A 112 -18.02 7.29 -6.81
N PRO A 113 -17.57 8.27 -5.99
CA PRO A 113 -16.34 9.01 -6.25
C PRO A 113 -15.11 8.11 -6.15
N PHE A 114 -14.18 8.28 -7.08
CA PHE A 114 -12.91 7.57 -7.13
C PHE A 114 -11.76 8.51 -6.77
N VAL A 115 -10.94 8.09 -5.80
CA VAL A 115 -9.66 8.71 -5.48
C VAL A 115 -8.57 7.84 -6.10
N VAL A 116 -7.69 8.44 -6.91
CA VAL A 116 -6.71 7.70 -7.71
C VAL A 116 -5.32 8.30 -7.56
N THR A 117 -4.30 7.58 -8.03
CA THR A 117 -2.93 8.13 -8.06
C THR A 117 -2.83 9.27 -9.06
N SER A 118 -1.88 10.17 -8.84
CA SER A 118 -1.75 11.39 -9.65
C SER A 118 -1.54 11.10 -11.14
N GLU A 119 -0.86 10.01 -11.50
CA GLU A 119 -0.67 9.62 -12.90
C GLU A 119 -1.99 9.34 -13.63
N VAL A 120 -2.96 8.73 -12.93
CA VAL A 120 -4.29 8.46 -13.49
C VAL A 120 -5.12 9.73 -13.56
N ALA A 121 -5.07 10.58 -12.52
CA ALA A 121 -5.78 11.85 -12.49
C ALA A 121 -5.31 12.83 -13.57
N ASP A 122 -4.00 12.87 -13.85
CA ASP A 122 -3.44 13.65 -14.96
C ASP A 122 -3.83 13.08 -16.33
N GLY A 123 -4.01 11.76 -16.42
CA GLY A 123 -4.33 11.05 -17.66
C GLY A 123 -5.81 11.07 -18.04
N ILE A 124 -6.72 11.30 -17.09
CA ILE A 124 -8.18 11.24 -17.30
C ILE A 124 -8.87 12.42 -16.63
N SER A 125 -9.67 13.17 -17.39
CA SER A 125 -10.62 14.12 -16.82
C SER A 125 -11.99 13.47 -16.65
N HIS A 126 -12.43 13.28 -15.40
CA HIS A 126 -13.77 12.78 -15.07
C HIS A 126 -14.33 13.48 -13.82
N ALA A 127 -15.63 13.78 -13.80
CA ALA A 127 -16.24 14.59 -12.74
C ALA A 127 -16.22 13.93 -11.34
N HIS A 128 -16.17 12.59 -11.32
CA HIS A 128 -16.13 11.77 -10.10
C HIS A 128 -14.73 11.25 -9.75
N LEU A 129 -13.69 11.79 -10.40
CA LEU A 129 -12.31 11.36 -10.19
C LEU A 129 -11.55 12.45 -9.43
N ILE A 130 -10.87 12.05 -8.37
CA ILE A 130 -10.16 12.89 -7.42
C ILE A 130 -8.70 12.47 -7.42
N ASP A 131 -7.79 13.43 -7.60
CA ASP A 131 -6.37 13.20 -7.39
C ASP A 131 -6.08 13.06 -5.88
N SER A 132 -5.32 12.03 -5.54
CA SER A 132 -4.87 11.78 -4.16
C SER A 132 -3.63 12.59 -3.76
N ASP A 133 -2.95 13.22 -4.72
CA ASP A 133 -1.59 13.77 -4.60
C ASP A 133 -0.52 12.72 -4.21
N ILE A 134 -0.81 11.43 -4.47
CA ILE A 134 0.08 10.30 -4.20
C ILE A 134 0.35 9.57 -5.51
N SER A 135 1.62 9.35 -5.84
CA SER A 135 2.02 8.65 -7.06
C SER A 135 2.06 7.13 -6.89
N ASN A 136 1.69 6.39 -7.93
CA ASN A 136 1.78 4.93 -7.98
C ASN A 136 3.23 4.46 -7.81
N GLU A 137 4.16 5.14 -8.46
CA GLU A 137 5.59 4.84 -8.39
C GLU A 137 6.14 4.97 -6.96
N ALA A 138 5.75 6.02 -6.22
CA ALA A 138 6.22 6.21 -4.85
C ALA A 138 5.73 5.12 -3.91
N LEU A 139 4.47 4.70 -4.06
CA LEU A 139 3.91 3.57 -3.30
C LEU A 139 4.67 2.28 -3.60
N GLU A 140 4.88 1.98 -4.89
CA GLU A 140 5.56 0.77 -5.33
C GLU A 140 7.02 0.70 -4.88
N HIS A 141 7.74 1.81 -5.02
CA HIS A 141 9.10 1.94 -4.55
C HIS A 141 9.18 1.77 -3.03
N ALA A 142 8.31 2.42 -2.25
CA ALA A 142 8.32 2.34 -0.80
C ALA A 142 8.06 0.91 -0.29
N VAL A 143 7.08 0.22 -0.87
CA VAL A 143 6.75 -1.17 -0.50
C VAL A 143 7.89 -2.11 -0.89
N THR A 144 8.41 -1.99 -2.12
CA THR A 144 9.49 -2.85 -2.61
C THR A 144 10.76 -2.66 -1.79
N GLU A 145 11.17 -1.42 -1.56
CA GLU A 145 12.38 -1.13 -0.79
C GLU A 145 12.27 -1.61 0.66
N THR A 146 11.09 -1.52 1.26
CA THR A 146 10.90 -1.92 2.66
C THR A 146 10.89 -3.43 2.85
N LEU A 147 10.21 -4.18 1.97
CA LEU A 147 9.91 -5.60 2.20
C LEU A 147 10.78 -6.56 1.39
N PHE A 148 11.33 -6.09 0.28
CA PHE A 148 11.89 -6.94 -0.77
C PHE A 148 13.32 -6.60 -1.13
N THR A 149 13.86 -5.46 -0.67
CA THR A 149 15.29 -5.22 -0.77
C THR A 149 16.01 -6.13 0.22
N ASP A 150 16.95 -6.93 -0.30
CA ASP A 150 17.77 -7.82 0.51
C ASP A 150 18.44 -6.99 1.61
N TYR A 151 17.98 -7.15 2.86
CA TYR A 151 18.82 -6.84 4.00
C TYR A 151 20.00 -7.81 3.92
N VAL A 152 21.07 -7.40 3.24
CA VAL A 152 22.36 -8.05 3.30
C VAL A 152 22.79 -7.93 4.76
N ASN A 153 22.43 -8.92 5.57
CA ASN A 153 22.85 -8.99 6.94
C ASN A 153 24.39 -9.01 6.90
N PRO A 154 25.10 -7.99 7.42
CA PRO A 154 26.56 -7.96 7.35
C PRO A 154 27.20 -9.17 8.05
N PHE A 155 26.42 -9.92 8.84
CA PHE A 155 26.83 -11.16 9.47
C PHE A 155 26.59 -12.42 8.62
N SER A 156 25.77 -12.40 7.55
CA SER A 156 25.62 -13.55 6.62
C SER A 156 26.69 -13.56 5.51
N ALA A 157 27.22 -12.38 5.15
CA ALA A 157 28.38 -12.26 4.26
C ALA A 157 29.65 -12.92 4.84
N LEU A 158 29.72 -13.09 6.17
CA LEU A 158 30.83 -13.77 6.84
C LEU A 158 30.71 -15.31 6.81
N SER A 159 29.53 -15.88 6.54
CA SER A 159 29.37 -17.34 6.36
C SER A 159 29.85 -17.83 4.99
N VAL A 160 29.87 -16.96 3.97
CA VAL A 160 30.38 -17.30 2.62
C VAL A 160 31.92 -17.27 2.57
N LEU A 161 32.57 -16.62 3.54
CA LEU A 161 34.04 -16.54 3.66
C LEU A 161 34.67 -17.71 4.45
N ARG A 162 33.93 -18.76 4.79
CA ARG A 162 34.47 -19.95 5.48
C ARG A 162 35.10 -21.02 4.59
N TRP A 163 35.31 -20.75 3.29
CA TRP A 163 35.93 -21.71 2.35
C TRP A 163 37.26 -21.27 1.70
N ILE A 164 37.92 -20.20 2.18
CA ILE A 164 39.20 -19.76 1.59
C ILE A 164 40.42 -19.88 2.52
N VAL A 165 40.28 -20.20 3.81
CA VAL A 165 41.47 -20.42 4.65
C VAL A 165 41.33 -21.72 5.44
N GLY A 166 41.88 -22.79 4.87
CA GLY A 166 42.09 -24.04 5.58
C GLY A 166 43.06 -23.84 6.75
N ILE A 167 42.52 -23.78 7.96
CA ILE A 167 43.30 -23.97 9.19
C ILE A 167 42.61 -25.07 10.01
N PRO A 168 43.34 -26.14 10.38
CA PRO A 168 42.79 -27.21 11.20
C PRO A 168 42.92 -26.88 12.69
N PHE A 169 41.88 -27.29 13.43
CA PHE A 169 41.74 -27.36 14.90
C PHE A 169 41.61 -26.03 15.67
#